data_AF-A0AAV6TNN9-F1
#
_entry.id   AF-A0AAV6TNN9-F1
#
_cell.length_a   1.000
_cell.length_b   1.000
_cell.length_c   1.000
_cell.angle_alpha   90.00
_cell.angle_beta   90.00
_cell.angle_gamma   90.00
#
_symmetry.space_group_name_H-M   'P 1'
#
loop_
_entity.id
_entity.type
_entity.pdbx_description
1 polymer ?
#
loop_
_entity_poly.entity_id
_entity_poly.type
_entity_poly.pdbx_seq_one_letter_code
_entity_poly.pdbx_strand_id
1 'polypeptide(L)'
;KVNLEKLMEKLADADYPFCEEVSKYEKLAKIGQGTFGEVFKARHRGTRKIVALKKVLMENEKEGFPITALREIKILQLLKHENVVNLIEICRTKASNYNRSKSTFYLVFDFCEHDLAGLLSNVNVKFALGEIKMVMKQLLNGLYFIHSNKILHRDMKAANILITKSGILKLADFGLARAFSASKNGQPNRGYVGAGCIMAEMWTRSPIMQGSTEQHQLTLISQLCGCINTETFANVDKLELYNKLELPKNQKRKVKERLKAYVKDPYALDLLDKLLTLDPVKRVDSDTALNHDFFWSDPLPCELNKMLLPHTQSMFEYLFSKKKNEQNRHAGPGGPHPRAHPTANDGQYHDRHYIKSQHALDLIDKLLIIDPRKRINSDGALDHDFFWTDPMPCELEKLKMLNKCNFHLPNELHRARLAAQGQVPQPAKIQVKEEQYYDRVF
;
A
#
# COMPACT_ATOMS: atom_id res chain seq x y z
N LYS A 1 20.32 -11.02 38.81
CA LYS A 1 18.96 -10.53 38.47
C LYS A 1 19.04 -9.05 38.18
N VAL A 2 18.92 -8.63 36.92
CA VAL A 2 18.81 -7.20 36.59
C VAL A 2 17.54 -6.70 37.27
N ASN A 3 17.65 -5.69 38.13
CA ASN A 3 16.48 -5.06 38.73
C ASN A 3 15.73 -4.35 37.60
N LEU A 4 14.65 -4.97 37.12
CA LEU A 4 13.84 -4.46 36.02
C LEU A 4 13.39 -3.02 36.29
N GLU A 5 13.05 -2.69 37.54
CA GLU A 5 12.61 -1.34 37.91
C GLU A 5 13.71 -0.30 37.69
N LYS A 6 14.95 -0.58 38.12
CA LYS A 6 16.11 0.31 37.87
C LYS A 6 16.48 0.43 36.39
N LEU A 7 16.30 -0.64 35.60
CA LEU A 7 16.52 -0.57 34.15
C LEU A 7 15.42 0.26 33.48
N MET A 8 14.20 0.15 33.96
CA MET A 8 13.04 0.88 33.44
C MET A 8 13.07 2.36 33.79
N GLU A 9 13.51 2.74 34.99
CA GLU A 9 13.81 4.13 35.34
C GLU A 9 14.86 4.73 34.40
N LYS A 10 15.98 4.02 34.19
CA LYS A 10 17.03 4.45 33.25
C LYS A 10 16.55 4.57 31.80
N LEU A 11 15.66 3.69 31.35
CA LEU A 11 15.08 3.75 30.00
C LEU A 11 13.99 4.83 29.87
N ALA A 12 13.30 5.18 30.97
CA ALA A 12 12.31 6.24 31.01
C ALA A 12 12.96 7.63 30.91
N ASP A 13 14.11 7.81 31.54
CA ASP A 13 14.90 9.05 31.57
C ASP A 13 15.94 9.15 30.44
N ALA A 14 16.08 8.11 29.62
CA ALA A 14 16.94 8.16 28.45
C ALA A 14 16.45 9.22 27.45
N ASP A 15 17.39 9.89 26.79
CA ASP A 15 17.10 10.85 25.73
C ASP A 15 16.84 10.13 24.41
N TYR A 16 15.78 10.54 23.70
CA TYR A 16 15.37 9.96 22.42
C TYR A 16 15.14 11.08 21.39
N PRO A 17 16.20 11.75 20.93
CA PRO A 17 16.11 13.00 20.16
C PRO A 17 15.42 12.84 18.79
N PHE A 18 15.32 11.61 18.27
CA PHE A 18 14.71 11.33 16.96
C PHE A 18 13.34 10.63 17.06
N CYS A 19 12.80 10.45 18.26
CA CYS A 19 11.51 9.80 18.50
C CYS A 19 10.80 10.51 19.66
N GLU A 20 10.21 11.65 19.33
CA GLU A 20 9.56 12.54 20.28
C GLU A 20 8.26 11.96 20.86
N GLU A 21 7.81 12.57 21.96
CA GLU A 21 6.55 12.19 22.59
C GLU A 21 5.34 12.64 21.77
N VAL A 22 4.35 11.77 21.65
CA VAL A 22 3.07 12.07 20.99
C VAL A 22 2.27 13.17 21.70
N SER A 23 2.65 13.56 22.92
CA SER A 23 2.01 14.62 23.71
C SER A 23 2.02 16.00 23.03
N LYS A 24 2.97 16.23 22.10
CA LYS A 24 2.97 17.42 21.21
C LYS A 24 1.77 17.48 20.26
N TYR A 25 1.03 16.38 20.12
CA TYR A 25 -0.22 16.31 19.38
C TYR A 25 -1.42 16.20 20.34
N GLU A 26 -2.38 17.09 20.15
CA GLU A 26 -3.69 17.06 20.80
C GLU A 26 -4.64 16.19 19.98
N LYS A 27 -5.06 15.03 20.49
CA LYS A 27 -6.06 14.18 19.84
C LYS A 27 -7.41 14.88 19.84
N LEU A 28 -8.03 15.00 18.67
CA LEU A 28 -9.32 15.66 18.48
C LEU A 28 -10.47 14.66 18.36
N ALA A 29 -10.29 13.63 17.52
CA ALA A 29 -11.33 12.64 17.26
C ALA A 29 -10.71 11.31 16.81
N LYS A 30 -11.39 10.20 17.11
CA LYS A 30 -11.08 8.91 16.49
C LYS A 30 -11.77 8.85 15.12
N ILE A 31 -11.00 8.59 14.07
CA ILE A 31 -11.46 8.63 12.68
C ILE A 31 -11.40 7.28 11.97
N GLY A 32 -10.78 6.27 12.58
CA GLY A 32 -10.68 4.94 12.01
C GLY A 32 -10.36 3.88 13.06
N GLN A 33 -10.87 2.68 12.82
CA GLN A 33 -10.47 1.46 13.51
C GLN A 33 -10.52 0.32 12.51
N GLY A 34 -9.37 -0.32 12.28
CA GLY A 34 -9.25 -1.43 11.35
C GLY A 34 -8.24 -2.46 11.84
N THR A 35 -7.93 -3.42 10.97
CA THR A 35 -7.04 -4.55 11.25
C THR A 35 -5.64 -4.11 11.70
N PHE A 36 -5.18 -2.95 11.22
CA PHE A 36 -3.83 -2.41 11.49
C PHE A 36 -3.78 -1.38 12.61
N GLY A 37 -4.90 -1.12 13.30
CA GLY A 37 -4.93 -0.25 14.47
C GLY A 37 -5.98 0.85 14.45
N GLU A 38 -5.84 1.75 15.41
CA GLU A 38 -6.71 2.89 15.60
C GLU A 38 -6.09 4.14 14.97
N VAL A 39 -6.91 4.94 14.30
CA VAL A 39 -6.50 6.19 13.68
C VAL A 39 -7.23 7.36 14.33
N PHE A 40 -6.47 8.39 14.71
CA PHE A 40 -6.99 9.60 15.35
C PHE A 40 -6.66 10.84 14.52
N LYS A 41 -7.63 11.73 14.34
CA LYS A 41 -7.37 13.11 13.94
C LYS A 41 -6.76 13.83 15.13
N ALA A 42 -5.66 14.52 14.92
CA ALA A 42 -4.97 15.29 15.95
C ALA A 42 -4.49 16.63 15.42
N ARG A 43 -4.10 17.50 16.34
CA ARG A 43 -3.57 18.83 16.05
C ARG A 43 -2.23 19.00 16.74
N HIS A 44 -1.21 19.35 15.98
CA HIS A 44 0.08 19.71 16.56
C HIS A 44 -0.09 20.95 17.45
N ARG A 45 0.39 20.92 18.69
CA ARG A 45 0.14 21.98 19.68
C ARG A 45 0.77 23.31 19.30
N GLY A 46 2.02 23.29 18.80
CA GLY A 46 2.74 24.49 18.36
C GLY A 46 2.24 25.03 17.02
N THR A 47 2.50 24.32 15.93
CA THR A 47 2.13 24.73 14.56
C THR A 47 0.63 24.74 14.25
N ARG A 48 -0.22 24.18 15.11
CA ARG A 48 -1.68 24.00 14.87
C ARG A 48 -2.04 23.13 13.65
N LYS A 49 -1.05 22.50 13.00
CA LYS A 49 -1.25 21.61 11.86
C LYS A 49 -2.12 20.41 12.23
N ILE A 50 -3.12 20.10 11.40
CA ILE A 50 -3.96 18.90 11.55
C ILE A 50 -3.23 17.70 10.94
N VAL A 51 -3.20 16.58 11.67
CA VAL A 51 -2.51 15.34 11.30
C VAL A 51 -3.39 14.12 11.60
N ALA A 52 -3.05 12.99 11.00
CA ALA A 52 -3.59 11.68 11.37
C ALA A 52 -2.54 10.88 12.18
N LEU A 53 -2.94 10.35 13.34
CA LEU A 53 -2.12 9.49 14.19
C LEU A 53 -2.61 8.05 14.06
N LYS A 54 -1.83 7.17 13.42
CA LYS A 54 -2.10 5.72 13.36
C LYS A 54 -1.34 5.03 14.49
N LYS A 55 -2.06 4.47 15.46
CA LYS A 55 -1.48 3.71 16.57
C LYS A 55 -0.98 2.36 16.07
N VAL A 56 0.28 2.02 16.34
CA VAL A 56 0.84 0.70 16.07
C VAL A 56 0.35 -0.28 17.14
N LEU A 57 -0.27 -1.39 16.72
CA LEU A 57 -0.75 -2.44 17.63
C LEU A 57 0.40 -3.36 18.04
N MET A 58 0.56 -3.57 19.36
CA MET A 58 1.66 -4.36 19.95
C MET A 58 1.15 -5.54 20.81
N GLU A 59 -0.16 -5.82 20.78
CA GLU A 59 -0.82 -6.67 21.80
C GLU A 59 -0.58 -8.18 21.60
N ASN A 60 -0.32 -8.63 20.37
CA ASN A 60 -0.21 -10.06 20.03
C ASN A 60 1.21 -10.54 19.71
N GLU A 61 2.24 -9.71 19.91
CA GLU A 61 3.59 -10.04 19.45
C GLU A 61 4.48 -10.57 20.56
N LYS A 62 4.86 -11.84 20.43
CA LYS A 62 5.93 -12.49 21.20
C LYS A 62 7.32 -12.05 20.74
N GLU A 63 7.43 -11.47 19.53
CA GLU A 63 8.69 -11.14 18.84
C GLU A 63 9.06 -9.64 18.88
N GLY A 64 8.37 -8.83 19.68
CA GLY A 64 8.72 -7.41 19.85
C GLY A 64 7.89 -6.46 19.00
N PHE A 65 8.52 -5.70 18.10
CA PHE A 65 7.87 -4.68 17.29
C PHE A 65 7.39 -5.24 15.94
N PRO A 66 6.18 -4.91 15.46
CA PRO A 66 5.61 -5.56 14.29
C PRO A 66 6.43 -5.42 13.03
N ILE A 67 6.81 -6.55 12.43
CA ILE A 67 7.48 -6.59 11.13
C ILE A 67 6.64 -5.94 10.02
N THR A 68 5.32 -5.97 10.15
CA THR A 68 4.38 -5.27 9.26
C THR A 68 4.50 -3.76 9.41
N ALA A 69 4.58 -3.25 10.64
CA ALA A 69 4.77 -1.83 10.92
C ALA A 69 6.17 -1.33 10.50
N LEU A 70 7.24 -2.09 10.77
CA LEU A 70 8.60 -1.74 10.30
C LEU A 70 8.65 -1.62 8.78
N ARG A 71 7.97 -2.53 8.08
CA ARG A 71 7.90 -2.49 6.62
C ARG A 71 7.12 -1.28 6.13
N GLU A 72 5.96 -1.02 6.72
CA GLU A 72 5.14 0.15 6.39
C GLU A 72 5.96 1.43 6.56
N ILE A 73 6.67 1.59 7.69
CA ILE A 73 7.59 2.70 7.96
C ILE A 73 8.66 2.80 6.86
N LYS A 74 9.38 1.72 6.57
CA LYS A 74 10.48 1.71 5.59
C LYS A 74 9.98 2.10 4.18
N ILE A 75 8.81 1.59 3.79
CA ILE A 75 8.20 1.91 2.50
C ILE A 75 7.78 3.39 2.46
N LEU A 76 7.13 3.91 3.50
CA LEU A 76 6.66 5.30 3.53
C LEU A 76 7.78 6.34 3.68
N GLN A 77 8.94 5.94 4.22
CA GLN A 77 10.14 6.75 4.21
C GLN A 77 10.73 6.87 2.79
N LEU A 78 10.65 5.80 1.99
CA LEU A 78 11.11 5.79 0.60
C LEU A 78 10.16 6.54 -0.34
N LEU A 79 8.85 6.39 -0.17
CA LEU A 79 7.85 6.89 -1.10
C LEU A 79 7.47 8.36 -0.79
N LYS A 80 8.02 9.30 -1.56
CA LYS A 80 7.66 10.73 -1.51
C LYS A 80 7.07 11.19 -2.84
N HIS A 81 5.75 11.34 -2.87
CA HIS A 81 5.00 11.74 -4.07
C HIS A 81 3.68 12.41 -3.69
N GLU A 82 3.16 13.31 -4.54
CA GLU A 82 1.91 14.04 -4.29
C GLU A 82 0.73 13.11 -4.02
N ASN A 83 0.62 12.04 -4.81
CA ASN A 83 -0.44 11.04 -4.70
C ASN A 83 -0.16 9.84 -3.77
N VAL A 84 0.80 9.98 -2.86
CA VAL A 84 1.07 8.99 -1.79
C VAL A 84 0.97 9.69 -0.44
N VAL A 85 0.43 9.01 0.57
CA VAL A 85 0.35 9.55 1.93
C VAL A 85 1.75 9.83 2.47
N ASN A 86 1.93 11.00 3.08
CA ASN A 86 3.22 11.41 3.61
C ASN A 86 3.30 11.07 5.10
N LEU A 87 4.23 10.17 5.45
CA LEU A 87 4.66 9.95 6.82
C LEU A 87 5.55 11.12 7.25
N ILE A 88 5.05 11.92 8.18
CA ILE A 88 5.73 13.10 8.75
C ILE A 88 6.81 12.63 9.73
N GLU A 89 6.41 11.82 10.71
CA GLU A 89 7.30 11.35 11.77
C GLU A 89 6.71 10.13 12.49
N ILE A 90 7.49 9.58 13.42
CA ILE A 90 7.08 8.52 14.34
C ILE A 90 7.20 9.06 15.76
N CYS A 91 6.12 8.96 16.53
CA CYS A 91 6.10 9.39 17.92
C CYS A 91 5.90 8.21 18.86
N ARG A 92 6.27 8.39 20.13
CA ARG A 92 6.05 7.41 21.20
C ARG A 92 5.27 8.00 22.38
N THR A 93 4.72 7.14 23.21
CA THR A 93 4.35 7.48 24.59
C THR A 93 5.49 7.09 25.52
N LYS A 94 5.74 7.86 26.58
CA LYS A 94 6.58 7.39 27.69
C LYS A 94 6.04 6.08 28.29
N ALA A 95 6.94 5.18 28.65
CA ALA A 95 6.59 4.04 29.50
C ALA A 95 6.17 4.57 30.87
N SER A 96 5.05 4.07 31.41
CA SER A 96 4.54 4.45 32.72
C SER A 96 3.78 3.29 33.36
N ASN A 97 3.59 3.34 34.68
CA ASN A 97 2.80 2.32 35.37
C ASN A 97 1.36 2.19 34.82
N TYR A 98 0.81 3.29 34.30
CA TYR A 98 -0.52 3.33 33.67
C TYR A 98 -0.60 2.55 32.35
N ASN A 99 0.51 2.40 31.61
CA ASN A 99 0.55 1.62 30.36
C ASN A 99 1.27 0.28 30.52
N ARG A 100 1.30 -0.26 31.75
CA ARG A 100 2.03 -1.50 32.10
C ARG A 100 3.50 -1.42 31.68
N SER A 101 4.03 -0.20 31.74
CA SER A 101 5.39 0.16 31.36
C SER A 101 5.76 -0.19 29.92
N LYS A 102 4.79 -0.08 29.01
CA LYS A 102 4.98 -0.28 27.57
C LYS A 102 4.81 1.02 26.81
N SER A 103 5.80 1.35 25.99
CA SER A 103 5.69 2.45 25.03
C SER A 103 4.72 2.07 23.92
N THR A 104 3.83 3.00 23.55
CA THR A 104 2.98 2.90 22.36
C THR A 104 3.57 3.78 21.27
N PHE A 105 3.59 3.28 20.03
CA PHE A 105 4.09 4.03 18.88
C PHE A 105 2.95 4.52 18.01
N TYR A 106 3.16 5.70 17.42
CA TYR A 106 2.23 6.36 16.51
C TYR A 106 2.96 6.76 15.24
N LEU A 107 2.39 6.40 14.09
CA LEU A 107 2.79 6.93 12.80
C LEU A 107 1.99 8.21 12.54
N VAL A 108 2.68 9.32 12.26
CA VAL A 108 2.06 10.63 12.07
C VAL A 108 2.02 10.96 10.59
N PHE A 109 0.84 11.22 10.05
CA PHE A 109 0.61 11.50 8.63
C PHE A 109 -0.02 12.87 8.42
N ASP A 110 0.18 13.43 7.23
CA ASP A 110 -0.66 14.53 6.76
C ASP A 110 -2.13 14.09 6.75
N PHE A 111 -3.00 14.93 7.31
CA PHE A 111 -4.42 14.62 7.39
C PHE A 111 -5.10 14.80 6.03
N CYS A 112 -5.96 13.85 5.67
CA CYS A 112 -6.88 13.94 4.54
C CYS A 112 -8.31 13.91 5.06
N GLU A 113 -9.14 14.82 4.56
CA GLU A 113 -10.50 15.04 5.05
C GLU A 113 -11.46 13.92 4.65
N HIS A 114 -11.20 13.25 3.53
CA HIS A 114 -12.11 12.28 2.96
C HIS A 114 -11.39 10.99 2.55
N ASP A 115 -12.13 9.89 2.54
CA ASP A 115 -11.80 8.68 1.80
C ASP A 115 -12.82 8.48 0.67
N LEU A 116 -12.38 7.83 -0.41
CA LEU A 116 -13.22 7.66 -1.60
C LEU A 116 -14.44 6.78 -1.32
N ALA A 117 -14.32 5.75 -0.47
CA ALA A 117 -15.47 4.91 -0.11
C ALA A 117 -16.57 5.74 0.61
N GLY A 118 -16.18 6.61 1.54
CA GLY A 118 -17.08 7.54 2.21
C GLY A 118 -17.76 8.49 1.22
N LEU A 119 -17.01 9.10 0.31
CA LEU A 119 -17.56 9.98 -0.73
C LEU A 119 -18.54 9.24 -1.65
N LEU A 120 -18.22 8.02 -2.08
CA LEU A 120 -19.10 7.23 -2.95
C LEU A 120 -20.39 6.81 -2.24
N SER A 121 -20.31 6.46 -0.96
CA SER A 121 -21.46 6.06 -0.14
C SER A 121 -22.43 7.20 0.17
N ASN A 122 -21.96 8.46 0.10
CA ASN A 122 -22.78 9.62 0.34
C ASN A 122 -23.54 10.01 -0.94
N VAL A 123 -24.85 9.81 -0.94
CA VAL A 123 -25.72 10.07 -2.09
C VAL A 123 -25.75 11.54 -2.53
N ASN A 124 -25.41 12.48 -1.64
CA ASN A 124 -25.36 13.92 -1.92
C ASN A 124 -24.08 14.34 -2.65
N VAL A 125 -23.04 13.53 -2.56
CA VAL A 125 -21.79 13.72 -3.28
C VAL A 125 -22.02 13.27 -4.72
N LYS A 126 -21.81 14.14 -5.72
CA LYS A 126 -21.95 13.83 -7.15
C LYS A 126 -20.65 14.11 -7.88
N PHE A 127 -20.13 13.13 -8.61
CA PHE A 127 -18.94 13.28 -9.44
C PHE A 127 -19.34 13.54 -10.89
N ALA A 128 -18.88 14.65 -11.46
CA ALA A 128 -18.91 14.90 -12.89
C ALA A 128 -17.83 14.09 -13.62
N LEU A 129 -17.97 13.91 -14.93
CA LEU A 129 -17.03 13.09 -15.72
C LEU A 129 -15.58 13.62 -15.65
N GLY A 130 -15.37 14.93 -15.74
CA GLY A 130 -14.05 15.54 -15.58
C GLY A 130 -13.42 15.32 -14.21
N GLU A 131 -14.23 15.24 -13.16
CA GLU A 131 -13.78 14.95 -11.79
C GLU A 131 -13.41 13.47 -11.63
N ILE A 132 -14.18 12.56 -12.22
CA ILE A 132 -13.83 11.13 -12.27
C ILE A 132 -12.51 10.93 -13.02
N LYS A 133 -12.32 11.61 -14.16
CA LYS A 133 -11.05 11.62 -14.88
C LYS A 133 -9.90 12.12 -14.00
N MET A 134 -10.11 13.18 -13.22
CA MET A 134 -9.08 13.69 -12.30
C MET A 134 -8.74 12.71 -11.17
N VAL A 135 -9.74 12.10 -10.54
CA VAL A 135 -9.55 11.05 -9.52
C VAL A 135 -8.72 9.89 -10.10
N MET A 136 -9.11 9.39 -11.27
CA MET A 136 -8.43 8.26 -11.90
C MET A 136 -7.02 8.61 -12.36
N LYS A 137 -6.79 9.82 -12.87
CA LYS A 137 -5.46 10.30 -13.26
C LYS A 137 -4.51 10.34 -12.06
N GLN A 138 -4.94 10.92 -10.95
CA GLN A 138 -4.14 10.97 -9.71
C GLN A 138 -3.90 9.58 -9.11
N LEU A 139 -4.91 8.69 -9.16
CA LEU A 139 -4.76 7.29 -8.72
C LEU A 139 -3.70 6.55 -9.55
N LEU A 140 -3.78 6.64 -10.88
CA LEU A 140 -2.84 5.97 -11.77
C LEU A 140 -1.43 6.57 -11.68
N ASN A 141 -1.28 7.89 -11.50
CA ASN A 141 0.00 8.53 -11.22
C ASN A 141 0.63 8.01 -9.92
N GLY A 142 -0.16 7.90 -8.85
CA GLY A 142 0.30 7.32 -7.59
C GLY A 142 0.74 5.86 -7.77
N LEU A 143 -0.03 5.05 -8.51
CA LEU A 143 0.31 3.66 -8.81
C LEU A 143 1.58 3.54 -9.66
N TYR A 144 1.72 4.39 -10.67
CA TYR A 144 2.93 4.48 -11.49
C TYR A 144 4.15 4.73 -10.61
N PHE A 145 4.07 5.75 -9.74
CA PHE A 145 5.17 6.13 -8.85
C PHE A 145 5.60 4.98 -7.93
N ILE A 146 4.67 4.30 -7.25
CA ILE A 146 5.02 3.21 -6.33
C ILE A 146 5.58 1.99 -7.07
N HIS A 147 5.06 1.67 -8.26
CA HIS A 147 5.56 0.56 -9.06
C HIS A 147 6.94 0.84 -9.65
N SER A 148 7.21 2.08 -10.07
CA SER A 148 8.53 2.54 -10.50
C SER A 148 9.57 2.42 -9.37
N ASN A 149 9.14 2.67 -8.12
CA ASN A 149 9.93 2.42 -6.90
C ASN A 149 9.90 0.96 -6.42
N LYS A 150 9.46 0.03 -7.27
CA LYS A 150 9.44 -1.41 -7.00
C LYS A 150 8.62 -1.81 -5.77
N ILE A 151 7.54 -1.08 -5.47
CA ILE A 151 6.60 -1.38 -4.39
C ILE A 151 5.24 -1.79 -4.95
N LEU A 152 4.69 -2.92 -4.49
CA LEU A 152 3.29 -3.30 -4.69
C LEU A 152 2.47 -2.90 -3.46
N HIS A 153 1.35 -2.20 -3.65
CA HIS A 153 0.44 -1.81 -2.57
C HIS A 153 -0.27 -3.03 -1.92
N ARG A 154 -0.82 -3.92 -2.75
CA ARG A 154 -1.53 -5.17 -2.38
C ARG A 154 -2.83 -5.03 -1.59
N ASP A 155 -3.22 -3.84 -1.18
CA ASP A 155 -4.52 -3.57 -0.53
C ASP A 155 -5.28 -2.42 -1.21
N MET A 156 -5.45 -2.51 -2.53
CA MET A 156 -6.17 -1.49 -3.31
C MET A 156 -7.68 -1.62 -3.09
N LYS A 157 -8.29 -0.61 -2.50
CA LYS A 157 -9.74 -0.47 -2.28
C LYS A 157 -10.11 1.00 -2.08
N ALA A 158 -11.36 1.37 -2.32
CA ALA A 158 -11.80 2.77 -2.21
C ALA A 158 -11.54 3.39 -0.81
N ALA A 159 -11.61 2.60 0.27
CA ALA A 159 -11.32 3.08 1.63
C ALA A 159 -9.85 3.45 1.87
N ASN A 160 -8.93 2.97 1.03
CA ASN A 160 -7.49 3.27 1.08
C ASN A 160 -7.10 4.40 0.11
N ILE A 161 -8.08 5.01 -0.57
CA ILE A 161 -7.88 6.18 -1.43
C ILE A 161 -8.36 7.40 -0.65
N LEU A 162 -7.42 8.18 -0.14
CA LEU A 162 -7.71 9.40 0.61
C LEU A 162 -7.78 10.59 -0.33
N ILE A 163 -8.57 11.61 0.02
CA ILE A 163 -8.68 12.86 -0.71
C ILE A 163 -8.63 14.02 0.29
N THR A 164 -7.71 14.95 0.04
CA THR A 164 -7.59 16.20 0.79
C THR A 164 -8.71 17.17 0.43
N LYS A 165 -8.96 18.18 1.28
CA LYS A 165 -9.92 19.27 1.01
C LYS A 165 -9.65 20.02 -0.30
N SER A 166 -8.40 20.04 -0.75
CA SER A 166 -7.97 20.67 -2.00
C SER A 166 -8.00 19.72 -3.20
N GLY A 167 -8.71 18.59 -3.09
CA GLY A 167 -8.92 17.67 -4.21
C GLY A 167 -7.69 16.84 -4.61
N ILE A 168 -6.65 16.80 -3.77
CA ILE A 168 -5.47 15.96 -4.00
C ILE A 168 -5.72 14.58 -3.40
N LEU A 169 -5.67 13.55 -4.26
CA LEU A 169 -5.79 12.14 -3.90
C LEU A 169 -4.47 11.63 -3.34
N LYS A 170 -4.52 10.80 -2.30
CA LYS A 170 -3.36 10.11 -1.70
C LYS A 170 -3.64 8.63 -1.50
N LEU A 171 -2.76 7.78 -2.05
CA LEU A 171 -2.71 6.36 -1.71
C LEU A 171 -2.31 6.18 -0.24
N ALA A 172 -3.07 5.38 0.50
CA ALA A 172 -2.85 5.14 1.91
C ALA A 172 -2.91 3.65 2.29
N ASP A 173 -2.46 3.37 3.51
CA ASP A 173 -2.38 2.03 4.12
C ASP A 173 -1.43 1.05 3.43
N PHE A 174 -0.13 1.26 3.66
CA PHE A 174 0.94 0.42 3.13
C PHE A 174 1.27 -0.76 4.06
N GLY A 175 0.41 -1.10 5.03
CA GLY A 175 0.63 -2.20 5.98
C GLY A 175 0.82 -3.57 5.32
N LEU A 176 0.17 -3.77 4.17
CA LEU A 176 0.33 -4.96 3.33
C LEU A 176 1.28 -4.76 2.16
N ALA A 177 1.89 -3.60 1.97
CA ALA A 177 2.76 -3.35 0.83
C ALA A 177 4.05 -4.18 0.87
N ARG A 178 4.65 -4.45 -0.28
CA ARG A 178 5.91 -5.21 -0.41
C ARG A 178 6.77 -4.68 -1.54
N ALA A 179 8.09 -4.71 -1.34
CA ALA A 179 9.03 -4.60 -2.44
C ALA A 179 8.92 -5.82 -3.35
N PHE A 180 9.13 -5.63 -4.65
CA PHE A 180 9.23 -6.71 -5.62
C PHE A 180 10.51 -6.55 -6.45
N SER A 181 11.14 -7.65 -6.83
CA SER A 181 12.22 -7.62 -7.80
C SER A 181 11.66 -7.79 -9.20
N ALA A 182 12.21 -7.05 -10.17
CA ALA A 182 11.93 -7.30 -11.58
C ALA A 182 12.61 -8.62 -11.98
N SER A 183 11.95 -9.75 -11.74
CA SER A 183 12.41 -11.02 -12.27
C SER A 183 12.31 -11.02 -13.80
N LYS A 184 13.24 -11.71 -14.48
CA LYS A 184 13.36 -11.82 -15.95
C LYS A 184 12.09 -12.30 -16.67
N ASN A 185 11.08 -12.79 -15.94
CA ASN A 185 9.86 -13.37 -16.52
C ASN A 185 8.74 -12.34 -16.78
N GLY A 186 8.93 -11.07 -16.41
CA GLY A 186 7.79 -10.16 -16.24
C GLY A 186 6.92 -10.69 -15.08
N GLN A 187 6.41 -9.89 -14.17
CA GLN A 187 5.22 -9.13 -14.48
C GLN A 187 4.93 -8.26 -13.25
N PRO A 188 5.19 -6.96 -13.32
CA PRO A 188 4.56 -6.00 -12.44
C PRO A 188 3.13 -5.73 -12.93
N ASN A 189 2.19 -6.67 -12.79
CA ASN A 189 0.79 -6.44 -13.20
C ASN A 189 -0.28 -6.87 -12.19
N ARG A 190 0.10 -6.96 -10.91
CA ARG A 190 -0.81 -7.41 -9.82
C ARG A 190 -1.63 -6.28 -9.18
N GLY A 191 -1.39 -5.02 -9.50
CA GLY A 191 -2.03 -3.87 -8.82
C GLY A 191 -3.25 -3.25 -9.50
N TYR A 192 -3.42 -3.44 -10.82
CA TYR A 192 -4.35 -2.61 -11.59
C TYR A 192 -5.79 -3.12 -11.66
N VAL A 193 -6.05 -4.38 -11.29
CA VAL A 193 -7.44 -4.87 -11.12
C VAL A 193 -8.17 -4.06 -10.07
N GLY A 194 -7.48 -3.73 -8.96
CA GLY A 194 -8.03 -2.87 -7.92
C GLY A 194 -8.38 -1.46 -8.45
N ALA A 195 -7.53 -0.89 -9.30
CA ALA A 195 -7.82 0.38 -9.97
C ALA A 195 -9.04 0.29 -10.90
N GLY A 196 -9.21 -0.82 -11.64
CA GLY A 196 -10.40 -1.07 -12.46
C GLY A 196 -11.68 -1.19 -11.63
N CYS A 197 -11.64 -1.90 -10.50
CA CYS A 197 -12.76 -1.99 -9.57
C CYS A 197 -13.12 -0.61 -9.00
N ILE A 198 -12.14 0.15 -8.51
CA ILE A 198 -12.34 1.51 -8.00
C ILE A 198 -12.90 2.43 -9.08
N MET A 199 -12.38 2.34 -10.31
CA MET A 199 -12.89 3.10 -11.44
C MET A 199 -14.37 2.80 -11.68
N ALA A 200 -14.79 1.53 -11.64
CA ALA A 200 -16.19 1.18 -11.83
C ALA A 200 -17.07 1.72 -10.69
N GLU A 201 -16.56 1.67 -9.45
CA GLU A 201 -17.22 2.19 -8.26
C GLU A 201 -17.54 3.70 -8.34
N MET A 202 -16.78 4.47 -9.13
CA MET A 202 -17.07 5.90 -9.38
C MET A 202 -18.47 6.13 -9.96
N TRP A 203 -18.96 5.17 -10.76
CA TRP A 203 -20.31 5.22 -11.33
C TRP A 203 -21.31 4.33 -10.58
N THR A 204 -20.91 3.12 -10.18
CA THR A 204 -21.83 2.17 -9.52
C THR A 204 -22.08 2.49 -8.05
N ARG A 205 -21.27 3.38 -7.45
CA ARG A 205 -21.30 3.78 -6.03
C ARG A 205 -21.12 2.64 -5.02
N SER A 206 -20.81 1.43 -5.50
CA SER A 206 -20.69 0.22 -4.69
C SER A 206 -19.76 -0.78 -5.39
N PRO A 207 -19.02 -1.61 -4.63
CA PRO A 207 -18.10 -2.58 -5.20
C PRO A 207 -18.80 -3.53 -6.18
N ILE A 208 -18.23 -3.67 -7.38
CA ILE A 208 -18.87 -4.37 -8.50
C ILE A 208 -18.87 -5.91 -8.38
N MET A 209 -18.02 -6.47 -7.52
CA MET A 209 -17.86 -7.91 -7.32
C MET A 209 -17.61 -8.21 -5.83
N GLN A 210 -18.68 -8.50 -5.08
CA GLN A 210 -18.66 -8.72 -3.63
C GLN A 210 -18.82 -10.20 -3.29
N GLY A 211 -17.75 -10.97 -3.47
CA GLY A 211 -17.71 -12.38 -3.09
C GLY A 211 -17.66 -12.55 -1.57
N SER A 212 -18.44 -13.48 -1.05
CA SER A 212 -18.43 -13.88 0.37
C SER A 212 -17.35 -14.91 0.70
N THR A 213 -16.78 -15.56 -0.33
CA THR A 213 -15.67 -16.53 -0.24
C THR A 213 -14.75 -16.34 -1.45
N GLU A 214 -13.53 -16.89 -1.39
CA GLU A 214 -12.58 -16.84 -2.53
C GLU A 214 -13.17 -17.48 -3.79
N GLN A 215 -13.87 -18.62 -3.64
CA GLN A 215 -14.56 -19.32 -4.71
C GLN A 215 -15.72 -18.52 -5.30
N HIS A 216 -16.52 -17.87 -4.45
CA HIS A 216 -17.59 -16.98 -4.91
C HIS A 216 -17.01 -15.76 -5.64
N GLN A 217 -15.91 -15.19 -5.15
CA GLN A 217 -15.22 -14.08 -5.81
C GLN A 217 -14.75 -14.45 -7.22
N LEU A 218 -14.14 -15.62 -7.40
CA LEU A 218 -13.73 -16.14 -8.72
C LEU A 218 -14.93 -16.37 -9.65
N THR A 219 -16.05 -16.84 -9.10
CA THR A 219 -17.31 -16.98 -9.84
C THR A 219 -17.80 -15.63 -10.37
N LEU A 220 -17.85 -14.60 -9.52
CA LEU A 220 -18.27 -13.25 -9.92
C LEU A 220 -17.32 -12.64 -10.96
N ILE A 221 -16.01 -12.82 -10.80
CA ILE A 221 -15.02 -12.40 -11.78
C ILE A 221 -15.29 -13.08 -13.12
N SER A 222 -15.52 -14.40 -13.12
CA SER A 222 -15.78 -15.15 -14.35
C SER A 222 -17.07 -14.70 -15.06
N GLN A 223 -18.13 -14.42 -14.30
CA GLN A 223 -19.41 -13.93 -14.82
C GLN A 223 -19.30 -12.55 -15.48
N LEU A 224 -18.39 -11.70 -15.01
CA LEU A 224 -18.20 -10.35 -15.53
C LEU A 224 -17.12 -10.29 -16.62
N CYS A 225 -15.94 -10.82 -16.33
CA CYS A 225 -14.73 -10.68 -17.14
C CYS A 225 -14.58 -11.78 -18.20
N GLY A 226 -15.42 -12.81 -18.17
CA GLY A 226 -15.35 -14.00 -19.02
C GLY A 226 -14.73 -15.19 -18.28
N CYS A 227 -14.87 -16.38 -18.84
CA CYS A 227 -14.33 -17.60 -18.23
C CYS A 227 -12.80 -17.54 -18.13
N ILE A 228 -12.27 -18.05 -17.03
CA ILE A 228 -10.83 -18.17 -16.78
C ILE A 228 -10.37 -19.48 -17.40
N ASN A 229 -9.66 -19.40 -18.53
CA ASN A 229 -9.11 -20.54 -19.25
C ASN A 229 -7.80 -20.13 -19.96
N THR A 230 -7.15 -21.06 -20.65
CA THR A 230 -5.86 -20.83 -21.33
C THR A 230 -5.93 -19.84 -22.50
N GLU A 231 -7.12 -19.60 -23.06
CA GLU A 231 -7.33 -18.60 -24.12
C GLU A 231 -7.36 -17.17 -23.54
N THR A 232 -8.06 -16.98 -22.42
CA THR A 232 -8.27 -15.68 -21.78
C THR A 232 -7.20 -15.31 -20.77
N PHE A 233 -6.49 -16.29 -20.21
CA PHE A 233 -5.36 -16.14 -19.30
C PHE A 233 -4.27 -17.17 -19.65
N ALA A 234 -3.24 -16.70 -20.36
CA ALA A 234 -2.15 -17.56 -20.79
C ALA A 234 -1.42 -18.20 -19.60
N ASN A 235 -1.14 -19.50 -19.69
CA ASN A 235 -0.48 -20.30 -18.65
C ASN A 235 -1.27 -20.43 -17.33
N VAL A 236 -2.58 -20.16 -17.30
CA VAL A 236 -3.39 -20.31 -16.09
C VAL A 236 -3.41 -21.76 -15.58
N ASP A 237 -3.29 -22.72 -16.49
CA ASP A 237 -3.17 -24.16 -16.23
C ASP A 237 -1.95 -24.54 -15.38
N LYS A 238 -0.92 -23.69 -15.37
CA LYS A 238 0.29 -23.87 -14.53
C LYS A 238 0.09 -23.43 -13.08
N LEU A 239 -1.02 -22.76 -12.76
CA LEU A 239 -1.32 -22.36 -11.39
C LEU A 239 -1.82 -23.59 -10.61
N GLU A 240 -1.19 -23.88 -9.47
CA GLU A 240 -1.46 -25.08 -8.67
C GLU A 240 -2.95 -25.26 -8.31
N LEU A 241 -3.65 -24.15 -8.06
CA LEU A 241 -5.05 -24.16 -7.67
C LEU A 241 -6.02 -24.27 -8.87
N TYR A 242 -5.58 -24.05 -10.10
CA TYR A 242 -6.49 -24.00 -11.26
C TYR A 242 -7.28 -25.30 -11.44
N ASN A 243 -6.62 -26.45 -11.29
CA ASN A 243 -7.26 -27.76 -11.41
C ASN A 243 -8.02 -28.19 -10.14
N LYS A 244 -7.87 -27.47 -9.03
CA LYS A 244 -8.52 -27.77 -7.74
C LYS A 244 -9.81 -26.96 -7.53
N LEU A 245 -10.02 -25.91 -8.32
CA LEU A 245 -11.15 -24.98 -8.17
C LEU A 245 -12.23 -25.24 -9.23
N GLU A 246 -13.49 -25.10 -8.83
CA GLU A 246 -14.63 -25.22 -9.74
C GLU A 246 -14.91 -23.89 -10.45
N LEU A 247 -14.26 -23.64 -11.59
CA LEU A 247 -14.44 -22.39 -12.31
C LEU A 247 -15.65 -22.45 -13.28
N PRO A 248 -16.50 -21.41 -13.34
CA PRO A 248 -17.60 -21.35 -14.28
C PRO A 248 -17.13 -21.44 -15.74
N LYS A 249 -17.64 -22.44 -16.47
CA LYS A 249 -17.37 -22.63 -17.89
C LYS A 249 -18.33 -21.79 -18.75
N ASN A 250 -17.94 -21.53 -19.99
CA ASN A 250 -18.77 -20.86 -21.01
C ASN A 250 -19.25 -19.44 -20.66
N GLN A 251 -18.56 -18.73 -19.76
CA GLN A 251 -18.85 -17.33 -19.48
C GLN A 251 -18.23 -16.44 -20.56
N LYS A 252 -19.09 -15.66 -21.24
CA LYS A 252 -18.64 -14.59 -22.13
C LYS A 252 -18.29 -13.36 -21.31
N ARG A 253 -17.32 -12.58 -21.80
CA ARG A 253 -16.97 -11.29 -21.20
C ARG A 253 -18.11 -10.29 -21.37
N LYS A 254 -18.54 -9.65 -20.27
CA LYS A 254 -19.69 -8.74 -20.20
C LYS A 254 -19.39 -7.40 -19.53
N VAL A 255 -18.11 -7.04 -19.36
CA VAL A 255 -17.69 -5.79 -18.67
C VAL A 255 -18.39 -4.57 -19.27
N LYS A 256 -18.23 -4.34 -20.58
CA LYS A 256 -18.87 -3.19 -21.26
C LYS A 256 -20.40 -3.28 -21.23
N GLU A 257 -20.97 -4.45 -21.50
CA GLU A 257 -22.42 -4.69 -21.49
C GLU A 257 -23.06 -4.32 -20.14
N ARG A 258 -22.51 -4.83 -19.04
CA ARG A 258 -23.03 -4.61 -17.69
C ARG A 258 -22.81 -3.18 -17.21
N LEU A 259 -21.67 -2.57 -17.54
CA LEU A 259 -21.33 -1.22 -17.08
C LEU A 259 -21.94 -0.11 -17.92
N LYS A 260 -22.37 -0.36 -19.17
CA LYS A 260 -23.03 0.62 -20.05
C LYS A 260 -24.32 1.22 -19.45
N ALA A 261 -24.96 0.51 -18.53
CA ALA A 261 -26.10 1.05 -17.77
C ALA A 261 -25.70 2.28 -16.94
N TYR A 262 -24.47 2.31 -16.40
CA TYR A 262 -23.96 3.34 -15.50
C TYR A 262 -23.00 4.31 -16.20
N VAL A 263 -22.07 3.78 -16.99
CA VAL A 263 -21.01 4.52 -17.67
C VAL A 263 -21.45 4.79 -19.10
N LYS A 264 -21.70 6.07 -19.42
CA LYS A 264 -22.14 6.49 -20.77
C LYS A 264 -20.99 6.88 -21.68
N ASP A 265 -19.88 7.34 -21.10
CA ASP A 265 -18.69 7.74 -21.83
C ASP A 265 -18.00 6.50 -22.44
N PRO A 266 -17.75 6.48 -23.77
CA PRO A 266 -17.17 5.31 -24.43
C PRO A 266 -15.70 5.08 -24.04
N TYR A 267 -14.92 6.15 -23.81
CA TYR A 267 -13.52 6.03 -23.42
C TYR A 267 -13.36 5.50 -21.99
N ALA A 268 -14.28 5.87 -21.09
CA ALA A 268 -14.35 5.35 -19.73
C ALA A 268 -14.63 3.84 -19.74
N LEU A 269 -15.62 3.40 -20.52
CA LEU A 269 -15.94 1.98 -20.70
C LEU A 269 -14.77 1.19 -21.30
N ASP A 270 -14.03 1.79 -22.23
CA ASP A 270 -12.88 1.15 -22.86
C ASP A 270 -11.69 1.00 -21.90
N LEU A 271 -11.36 2.05 -21.15
CA LEU A 271 -10.32 1.97 -20.12
C LEU A 271 -10.67 0.98 -19.01
N LEU A 272 -11.94 0.97 -18.56
CA LEU A 272 -12.45 -0.02 -17.60
C LEU A 272 -12.26 -1.45 -18.10
N ASP A 273 -12.59 -1.69 -19.37
CA ASP A 273 -12.43 -3.01 -19.98
C ASP A 273 -10.96 -3.44 -19.99
N LYS A 274 -10.03 -2.55 -20.35
CA LYS A 274 -8.58 -2.80 -20.35
C LYS A 274 -8.00 -3.05 -18.95
N LEU A 275 -8.49 -2.35 -17.92
CA LEU A 275 -8.07 -2.52 -16.52
C LEU A 275 -8.57 -3.85 -15.93
N LEU A 276 -9.74 -4.34 -16.38
CA LEU A 276 -10.36 -5.59 -15.93
C LEU A 276 -10.04 -6.79 -16.84
N THR A 277 -8.92 -6.74 -17.57
CA THR A 277 -8.40 -7.90 -18.32
C THR A 277 -7.95 -9.00 -17.35
N LEU A 278 -8.33 -10.25 -17.63
CA LEU A 278 -8.02 -11.41 -16.77
C LEU A 278 -6.53 -11.72 -16.75
N ASP A 279 -5.93 -11.91 -17.93
CA ASP A 279 -4.50 -12.13 -18.09
C ASP A 279 -3.70 -10.93 -17.55
N PRO A 280 -2.91 -11.09 -16.49
CA PRO A 280 -2.11 -10.00 -15.98
C PRO A 280 -1.05 -9.55 -16.99
N VAL A 281 -0.56 -10.34 -17.95
CA VAL A 281 0.38 -9.85 -18.98
C VAL A 281 -0.29 -8.82 -19.88
N LYS A 282 -1.53 -9.13 -20.29
CA LYS A 282 -2.28 -8.33 -21.27
C LYS A 282 -3.03 -7.16 -20.64
N ARG A 283 -3.08 -7.11 -19.30
CA ARG A 283 -3.72 -6.03 -18.55
C ARG A 283 -2.92 -4.73 -18.73
N VAL A 284 -3.64 -3.64 -18.95
CA VAL A 284 -3.04 -2.31 -19.08
C VAL A 284 -2.31 -1.92 -17.80
N ASP A 285 -1.10 -1.37 -17.92
CA ASP A 285 -0.36 -0.79 -16.81
C ASP A 285 -0.70 0.70 -16.60
N SER A 286 -0.15 1.32 -15.56
CA SER A 286 -0.43 2.73 -15.24
C SER A 286 0.04 3.68 -16.34
N ASP A 287 1.20 3.45 -16.92
CA ASP A 287 1.78 4.32 -17.95
C ASP A 287 0.91 4.32 -19.21
N THR A 288 0.55 3.13 -19.70
CA THR A 288 -0.36 2.98 -20.84
C THR A 288 -1.75 3.52 -20.52
N ALA A 289 -2.26 3.30 -19.30
CA ALA A 289 -3.56 3.81 -18.89
C ALA A 289 -3.60 5.34 -18.83
N LEU A 290 -2.55 6.00 -18.34
CA LEU A 290 -2.46 7.48 -18.26
C LEU A 290 -2.45 8.14 -19.64
N ASN A 291 -1.97 7.43 -20.66
CA ASN A 291 -1.98 7.88 -22.06
C ASN A 291 -3.28 7.53 -22.81
N HIS A 292 -4.27 6.94 -22.13
CA HIS A 292 -5.55 6.60 -22.73
C HIS A 292 -6.39 7.84 -23.07
N ASP A 293 -7.12 7.81 -24.20
CA ASP A 293 -8.00 8.89 -24.68
C ASP A 293 -9.01 9.40 -23.64
N PHE A 294 -9.34 8.57 -22.65
CA PHE A 294 -10.18 8.93 -21.51
C PHE A 294 -9.67 10.19 -20.80
N PHE A 295 -8.35 10.39 -20.68
CA PHE A 295 -7.77 11.55 -20.01
C PHE A 295 -7.51 12.74 -20.94
N TRP A 296 -7.60 12.55 -22.26
CA TRP A 296 -7.19 13.53 -23.26
C TRP A 296 -8.32 13.95 -24.22
N SER A 297 -9.51 13.37 -24.04
CA SER A 297 -10.74 13.77 -24.73
C SER A 297 -11.64 14.59 -23.83
N ASP A 298 -12.47 15.44 -24.43
CA ASP A 298 -13.44 16.24 -23.68
C ASP A 298 -14.53 15.39 -22.99
N PRO A 299 -15.05 15.83 -21.83
CA PRO A 299 -14.49 16.91 -21.00
C PRO A 299 -13.15 16.48 -20.39
N LEU A 300 -12.17 17.39 -20.39
CA LEU A 300 -10.86 17.12 -19.79
C LEU A 300 -10.93 16.93 -18.26
N PRO A 301 -9.91 16.30 -17.64
CA PRO A 301 -9.81 16.20 -16.19
C PRO A 301 -9.89 17.59 -15.53
N CYS A 302 -10.72 17.73 -14.48
CA CYS A 302 -10.88 19.00 -13.75
C CYS A 302 -10.75 18.81 -12.23
N GLU A 303 -10.44 19.89 -11.53
CA GLU A 303 -10.21 19.87 -10.08
C GLU A 303 -11.45 19.46 -9.28
N LEU A 304 -11.23 18.77 -8.16
CA LEU A 304 -12.31 18.31 -7.27
C LEU A 304 -12.78 19.39 -6.29
N ASN A 305 -12.07 20.52 -6.20
CA ASN A 305 -12.29 21.57 -5.21
C ASN A 305 -13.76 22.00 -5.14
N LYS A 306 -14.37 22.29 -6.29
CA LYS A 306 -15.76 22.77 -6.37
C LYS A 306 -16.77 21.78 -5.81
N MET A 307 -16.58 20.49 -6.08
CA MET A 307 -17.45 19.42 -5.61
C MET A 307 -17.24 19.11 -4.13
N LEU A 308 -16.04 19.32 -3.60
CA LEU A 308 -15.72 19.10 -2.19
C LEU A 308 -16.10 20.28 -1.29
N LEU A 309 -16.19 21.52 -1.81
CA LEU A 309 -16.54 22.73 -1.03
C LEU A 309 -17.79 22.58 -0.12
N PRO A 310 -18.91 21.99 -0.57
CA PRO A 310 -20.09 21.80 0.28
C PRO A 310 -19.91 20.74 1.38
N HIS A 311 -18.85 19.94 1.30
CA HIS A 311 -18.59 18.81 2.18
C HIS A 311 -17.52 19.15 3.22
N THR A 312 -17.78 20.17 4.02
CA THR A 312 -16.82 20.72 5.00
C THR A 312 -16.54 19.78 6.18
N GLN A 313 -17.46 18.86 6.49
CA GLN A 313 -17.23 17.82 7.48
C GLN A 313 -16.44 16.65 6.87
N SER A 314 -15.42 16.18 7.59
CA SER A 314 -14.66 15.00 7.18
C SER A 314 -15.58 13.80 7.00
N MET A 315 -15.40 13.02 5.91
CA MET A 315 -16.26 11.85 5.67
C MET A 315 -16.08 10.79 6.75
N PHE A 316 -14.90 10.72 7.37
CA PHE A 316 -14.66 9.89 8.55
C PHE A 316 -15.61 10.26 9.70
N GLU A 317 -15.74 11.55 10.00
CA GLU A 317 -16.62 12.05 11.07
C GLU A 317 -18.10 11.83 10.72
N TYR A 318 -18.49 12.04 9.45
CA TYR A 318 -19.85 11.80 8.96
C TYR A 318 -20.26 10.33 9.11
N LEU A 319 -19.43 9.40 8.63
CA LEU A 319 -19.70 7.96 8.70
C LEU A 319 -19.75 7.46 10.15
N PHE A 320 -18.83 7.92 11.00
CA PHE A 320 -18.85 7.58 12.43
C PHE A 320 -20.12 8.10 13.12
N SER A 321 -20.53 9.33 12.83
CA SER A 321 -21.76 9.92 13.38
C SER A 321 -23.01 9.16 12.93
N LYS A 322 -23.06 8.74 11.66
CA LYS A 322 -24.16 7.93 11.11
C LYS A 322 -24.24 6.56 11.81
N LYS A 323 -23.12 5.84 11.97
CA LYS A 323 -23.09 4.55 12.69
C LYS A 323 -23.54 4.69 14.15
N LYS A 324 -23.13 5.76 14.84
CA LYS A 324 -23.57 6.04 16.23
C LYS A 324 -25.08 6.32 16.29
N ASN A 325 -25.61 7.09 15.34
CA ASN A 325 -27.04 7.40 15.27
C ASN A 325 -27.88 6.17 14.92
N GLU A 326 -27.40 5.28 14.06
CA GLU A 326 -28.06 4.01 13.74
C GLU A 326 -28.05 3.06 14.95
N GLN A 327 -26.92 2.95 15.67
CA GLN A 327 -26.84 2.18 16.93
C GLN A 327 -27.77 2.74 18.02
N ASN A 328 -27.85 4.07 18.15
CA ASN A 328 -28.74 4.72 19.12
C ASN A 328 -30.23 4.59 18.74
N ARG A 329 -30.57 4.48 17.45
CA ARG A 329 -31.96 4.25 17.00
C ARG A 329 -32.45 2.82 17.24
N HIS A 330 -31.53 1.85 17.33
CA HIS A 330 -31.85 0.46 17.65
C HIS A 330 -31.74 0.16 19.16
N ALA A 331 -31.34 1.14 19.97
CA ALA A 331 -31.35 1.07 21.42
C ALA A 331 -32.65 1.66 21.98
N GLY A 332 -33.75 0.90 21.87
CA GLY A 332 -34.97 1.14 22.65
C GLY A 332 -34.77 0.79 24.13
N PRO A 333 -35.62 1.29 25.05
CA PRO A 333 -35.40 1.15 26.49
C PRO A 333 -35.73 -0.27 26.98
N GLY A 334 -34.73 -0.95 27.58
CA GLY A 334 -34.92 -1.92 28.66
C GLY A 334 -35.28 -3.37 28.29
N GLY A 335 -34.28 -4.26 28.38
CA GLY A 335 -34.45 -5.70 28.59
C GLY A 335 -33.11 -6.32 29.03
N PRO A 336 -33.05 -7.26 30.01
CA PRO A 336 -31.78 -7.73 30.55
C PRO A 336 -31.01 -8.56 29.50
N HIS A 337 -29.73 -8.23 29.33
CA HIS A 337 -28.78 -9.00 28.52
C HIS A 337 -28.67 -10.45 29.02
N PRO A 338 -28.86 -11.47 28.18
CA PRO A 338 -28.40 -12.82 28.51
C PRO A 338 -26.87 -12.86 28.44
N ARG A 339 -26.25 -13.36 29.51
CA ARG A 339 -24.82 -13.70 29.56
C ARG A 339 -24.52 -14.76 28.50
N ALA A 340 -23.64 -14.45 27.55
CA ALA A 340 -23.07 -15.44 26.65
C ALA A 340 -22.00 -16.26 27.40
N HIS A 341 -22.25 -17.55 27.55
CA HIS A 341 -21.26 -18.54 27.97
C HIS A 341 -20.27 -18.81 26.82
N PRO A 342 -18.97 -19.02 27.11
CA PRO A 342 -18.00 -19.40 26.09
C PRO A 342 -18.16 -20.88 25.76
N THR A 343 -18.51 -21.20 24.51
CA THR A 343 -18.38 -22.55 23.97
C THR A 343 -16.97 -22.75 23.44
N ALA A 344 -16.25 -23.66 24.09
CA ALA A 344 -15.05 -24.28 23.57
C ALA A 344 -15.42 -25.15 22.36
N ASN A 345 -14.68 -25.01 21.26
CA ASN A 345 -14.28 -26.20 20.51
C ASN A 345 -12.97 -25.94 19.76
N ASP A 346 -12.00 -26.75 20.13
CA ASP A 346 -10.66 -26.83 19.59
C ASP A 346 -10.69 -27.23 18.11
N GLY A 347 -10.01 -26.44 17.29
CA GLY A 347 -9.57 -26.83 15.96
C GLY A 347 -8.05 -26.73 15.93
N GLN A 348 -7.38 -27.84 16.22
CA GLN A 348 -5.94 -28.01 16.09
C GLN A 348 -5.48 -27.61 14.68
N TYR A 349 -4.75 -26.50 14.57
CA TYR A 349 -3.82 -26.28 13.47
C TYR A 349 -2.42 -26.55 13.99
N HIS A 350 -1.82 -27.61 13.45
CA HIS A 350 -0.48 -28.05 13.78
C HIS A 350 0.55 -26.94 13.59
N ASP A 351 1.14 -26.56 14.72
CA ASP A 351 2.41 -25.86 14.84
C ASP A 351 3.54 -26.83 14.43
N ARG A 352 4.39 -26.44 13.47
CA ARG A 352 5.81 -26.87 13.32
C ARG A 352 6.44 -26.33 12.02
N HIS A 353 7.26 -25.29 12.15
CA HIS A 353 8.69 -25.34 11.86
C HIS A 353 9.38 -24.11 12.46
N TYR A 354 9.95 -24.28 13.65
CA TYR A 354 10.84 -23.33 14.29
C TYR A 354 12.20 -23.38 13.59
N ILE A 355 12.70 -22.26 13.06
CA ILE A 355 14.11 -22.14 12.69
C ILE A 355 14.87 -21.62 13.92
N LYS A 356 15.42 -22.55 14.71
CA LYS A 356 16.47 -22.27 15.72
C LYS A 356 17.85 -22.32 15.07
N SER A 357 18.09 -21.56 13.99
CA SER A 357 19.44 -21.49 13.42
C SER A 357 20.22 -20.40 14.14
N GLN A 358 21.28 -20.79 14.85
CA GLN A 358 22.19 -19.87 15.53
C GLN A 358 22.83 -18.89 14.54
N HIS A 359 23.03 -19.33 13.28
CA HIS A 359 23.52 -18.48 12.20
C HIS A 359 22.50 -17.43 11.73
N ALA A 360 21.20 -17.71 11.84
CA ALA A 360 20.15 -16.73 11.52
C ALA A 360 20.14 -15.58 12.52
N LEU A 361 20.28 -15.90 13.81
CA LEU A 361 20.35 -14.92 14.88
C LEU A 361 21.61 -14.07 14.76
N ASP A 362 22.76 -14.69 14.49
CA ASP A 362 24.04 -13.98 14.27
C ASP A 362 23.99 -13.04 13.05
N LEU A 363 23.37 -13.46 11.94
CA LEU A 363 23.18 -12.60 10.77
C LEU A 363 22.27 -11.41 11.09
N ILE A 364 21.18 -11.64 11.82
CA ILE A 364 20.26 -10.58 12.24
C ILE A 364 20.98 -9.59 13.15
N ASP A 365 21.76 -10.06 14.13
CA ASP A 365 22.53 -9.20 15.03
C ASP A 365 23.52 -8.32 14.25
N LYS A 366 24.21 -8.87 13.24
CA LYS A 366 25.14 -8.13 12.37
C LYS A 366 24.45 -7.14 11.43
N LEU A 367 23.23 -7.44 10.98
CA LEU A 367 22.39 -6.55 10.15
C LEU A 367 21.79 -5.40 10.95
N LEU A 368 21.53 -5.60 12.25
CA LEU A 368 20.88 -4.63 13.14
C LEU A 368 21.88 -3.73 13.89
N ILE A 369 23.18 -3.85 13.65
CA ILE A 369 24.19 -2.96 14.24
C ILE A 369 23.89 -1.50 13.87
N ILE A 370 23.74 -0.64 14.87
CA ILE A 370 23.32 0.76 14.67
C ILE A 370 24.40 1.57 13.93
N ASP A 371 25.68 1.32 14.21
CA ASP A 371 26.82 1.96 13.53
C ASP A 371 26.97 1.44 12.09
N PRO A 372 26.72 2.26 11.05
CA PRO A 372 26.79 1.83 9.65
C PRO A 372 28.17 1.34 9.21
N ARG A 373 29.25 1.76 9.90
CA ARG A 373 30.63 1.35 9.57
C ARG A 373 30.96 -0.04 10.10
N LYS A 374 30.18 -0.52 11.07
CA LYS A 374 30.34 -1.85 11.71
C LYS A 374 29.23 -2.82 11.31
N ARG A 375 28.14 -2.32 10.72
CA ARG A 375 27.04 -3.11 10.17
C ARG A 375 27.53 -3.90 8.97
N ILE A 376 27.14 -5.17 8.90
CA ILE A 376 27.44 -6.01 7.74
C ILE A 376 26.83 -5.40 6.48
N ASN A 377 27.64 -5.30 5.43
CA ASN A 377 27.20 -4.80 4.14
C ASN A 377 26.50 -5.93 3.35
N SER A 378 25.99 -5.61 2.16
CA SER A 378 25.26 -6.58 1.32
C SER A 378 26.08 -7.83 1.01
N ASP A 379 27.37 -7.66 0.72
CA ASP A 379 28.23 -8.76 0.28
C ASP A 379 28.56 -9.66 1.47
N GLY A 380 28.93 -9.09 2.62
CA GLY A 380 29.15 -9.86 3.85
C GLY A 380 27.89 -10.56 4.36
N ALA A 381 26.69 -9.99 4.12
CA ALA A 381 25.44 -10.63 4.50
C ALA A 381 25.15 -11.86 3.63
N LEU A 382 25.45 -11.80 2.33
CA LEU A 382 25.25 -12.92 1.40
C LEU A 382 26.30 -14.04 1.59
N ASP A 383 27.51 -13.69 2.03
CA ASP A 383 28.55 -14.66 2.37
C ASP A 383 28.41 -15.26 3.78
N HIS A 384 27.37 -14.87 4.53
CA HIS A 384 27.16 -15.34 5.91
C HIS A 384 26.74 -16.81 5.96
N ASP A 385 27.29 -17.56 6.92
CA ASP A 385 27.04 -19.01 7.15
C ASP A 385 25.56 -19.41 7.20
N PHE A 386 24.68 -18.46 7.50
CA PHE A 386 23.23 -18.67 7.49
C PHE A 386 22.73 -19.18 6.13
N PHE A 387 23.32 -18.71 5.02
CA PHE A 387 22.94 -19.14 3.68
C PHE A 387 23.62 -20.44 3.23
N TRP A 388 24.60 -20.92 4.00
CA TRP A 388 25.44 -22.08 3.69
C TRP A 388 25.29 -23.23 4.70
N THR A 389 24.41 -23.08 5.70
CA THR A 389 24.06 -24.12 6.68
C THR A 389 22.63 -24.60 6.47
N ASP A 390 22.40 -25.90 6.72
CA ASP A 390 21.11 -26.52 6.44
C ASP A 390 19.99 -26.04 7.38
N PRO A 391 18.75 -25.85 6.87
CA PRO A 391 18.34 -26.10 5.49
C PRO A 391 18.82 -24.98 4.54
N MET A 392 19.59 -25.35 3.52
CA MET A 392 20.06 -24.38 2.52
C MET A 392 18.88 -23.78 1.74
N PRO A 393 18.96 -22.51 1.31
CA PRO A 393 17.87 -21.84 0.58
C PRO A 393 17.53 -22.47 -0.80
N CYS A 394 18.31 -23.43 -1.28
CA CYS A 394 18.20 -24.03 -2.61
C CYS A 394 18.98 -25.36 -2.70
N GLU A 395 18.48 -26.33 -3.48
CA GLU A 395 19.18 -27.57 -3.85
C GLU A 395 20.56 -27.29 -4.51
N LEU A 396 21.60 -27.96 -4.01
CA LEU A 396 23.00 -27.79 -4.37
C LEU A 396 23.31 -28.01 -5.88
N GLU A 397 22.45 -28.76 -6.58
CA GLU A 397 22.58 -29.03 -8.02
C GLU A 397 22.42 -27.75 -8.88
N LYS A 398 21.64 -26.76 -8.45
CA LYS A 398 21.46 -25.49 -9.18
C LYS A 398 22.63 -24.52 -9.04
N LEU A 399 23.45 -24.67 -7.99
CA LEU A 399 24.64 -23.86 -7.73
C LEU A 399 25.84 -24.24 -8.61
N LYS A 400 25.96 -25.51 -9.03
CA LYS A 400 27.01 -25.96 -9.97
C LYS A 400 26.93 -25.28 -11.34
N MET A 401 25.75 -24.76 -11.72
CA MET A 401 25.55 -24.00 -12.95
C MET A 401 26.00 -22.54 -12.86
N LEU A 402 26.11 -21.97 -11.65
CA LEU A 402 26.55 -20.59 -11.42
C LEU A 402 28.08 -20.44 -11.42
N ASN A 403 28.82 -21.47 -11.02
CA ASN A 403 30.30 -21.46 -11.03
C ASN A 403 30.93 -21.44 -12.44
N LYS A 404 30.14 -21.53 -13.52
CA LYS A 404 30.62 -21.33 -14.89
C LYS A 404 30.42 -19.90 -15.42
N CYS A 405 29.70 -19.05 -14.69
CA CYS A 405 29.37 -17.71 -15.14
C CYS A 405 30.16 -16.68 -14.31
N ASN A 406 31.34 -16.28 -14.81
CA ASN A 406 32.09 -15.13 -14.30
C ASN A 406 31.19 -13.88 -14.32
N PHE A 407 30.59 -13.54 -13.19
CA PHE A 407 29.86 -12.28 -13.03
C PHE A 407 30.86 -11.17 -12.66
N HIS A 408 30.97 -10.20 -13.56
CA HIS A 408 31.46 -8.86 -13.27
C HIS A 408 30.31 -7.88 -13.48
N LEU A 409 30.00 -7.07 -12.47
CA LEU A 409 29.37 -5.76 -12.65
C LEU A 409 29.78 -4.84 -11.50
N PRO A 410 30.26 -3.63 -11.81
CA PRO A 410 29.41 -2.45 -11.65
C PRO A 410 29.44 -1.48 -12.84
N ASN A 411 28.27 -0.93 -13.21
CA ASN A 411 28.07 -0.17 -14.45
C ASN A 411 28.22 1.37 -14.35
N GLU A 412 28.92 1.88 -13.34
CA GLU A 412 29.33 3.30 -13.31
C GLU A 412 30.84 3.51 -13.52
N LEU A 413 31.68 2.49 -13.29
CA LEU A 413 33.13 2.59 -13.56
C LEU A 413 33.49 2.41 -15.05
N HIS A 414 32.63 1.77 -15.85
CA HIS A 414 32.89 1.51 -17.26
C HIS A 414 32.73 2.77 -18.12
N ARG A 415 31.78 3.65 -17.80
CA ARG A 415 31.62 4.94 -18.49
C ARG A 415 32.75 5.92 -18.16
N ALA A 416 33.25 5.92 -16.91
CA ALA A 416 34.39 6.73 -16.50
C ALA A 416 35.72 6.27 -17.14
N ARG A 417 35.90 4.95 -17.37
CA ARG A 417 37.09 4.41 -18.05
C ARG A 417 37.13 4.71 -19.55
N LEU A 418 35.98 4.71 -20.23
CA LEU A 418 35.92 4.98 -21.67
C LEU A 418 36.13 6.47 -21.99
N ALA A 419 35.70 7.38 -21.12
CA ALA A 419 35.99 8.81 -21.23
C ALA A 419 37.48 9.15 -21.02
N ALA A 420 38.19 8.36 -20.20
CA ALA A 420 39.63 8.54 -19.93
C ALA A 420 40.55 7.97 -21.02
N GLN A 421 40.03 7.21 -21.98
CA GLN A 421 40.81 6.51 -23.02
C GLN A 421 40.66 7.09 -24.43
N GLY A 422 40.01 8.26 -24.59
CA GLY A 422 40.10 9.07 -25.80
C GLY A 422 39.54 8.44 -27.09
N GLN A 423 38.58 7.51 -26.99
CA GLN A 423 38.00 6.84 -28.16
C GLN A 423 36.48 6.79 -28.06
N VAL A 424 35.79 7.81 -28.59
CA VAL A 424 34.59 7.75 -29.47
C VAL A 424 34.37 9.18 -30.08
N PRO A 425 33.98 9.33 -31.35
CA PRO A 425 33.98 10.60 -32.09
C PRO A 425 32.87 11.57 -31.66
N GLN A 426 33.14 12.87 -31.76
CA GLN A 426 32.15 13.94 -31.56
C GLN A 426 31.03 13.87 -32.61
N PRO A 427 29.74 13.96 -32.22
CA PRO A 427 28.69 14.33 -33.14
C PRO A 427 28.71 15.85 -33.41
N ALA A 428 28.42 16.20 -34.66
CA ALA A 428 28.49 17.53 -35.24
C ALA A 428 27.70 18.60 -34.46
N LYS A 429 28.26 19.81 -34.44
CA LYS A 429 27.66 21.05 -33.96
C LYS A 429 26.27 21.25 -34.57
N ILE A 430 25.24 21.22 -33.72
CA ILE A 430 23.99 21.93 -33.98
C ILE A 430 24.04 23.19 -33.12
N GLN A 431 24.34 24.32 -33.74
CA GLN A 431 24.09 25.64 -33.17
C GLN A 431 22.57 25.89 -33.21
N VAL A 432 21.91 25.90 -32.07
CA VAL A 432 20.70 26.70 -31.86
C VAL A 432 20.78 27.33 -30.48
N LYS A 433 20.51 28.63 -30.45
CA LYS A 433 20.78 29.62 -29.40
C LYS A 433 20.19 29.27 -28.04
N GLU A 434 21.00 29.52 -27.00
CA GLU A 434 20.56 29.70 -25.62
C GLU A 434 19.71 30.96 -25.50
N GLU A 435 18.49 30.83 -25.00
CA GLU A 435 17.82 31.90 -24.25
C GLU A 435 17.42 31.35 -22.88
N GLN A 436 18.21 31.80 -21.89
CA GLN A 436 17.94 32.02 -20.48
C GLN A 436 16.54 31.65 -19.97
N TYR A 437 16.44 30.80 -18.94
CA TYR A 437 15.54 30.99 -17.78
C TYR A 437 15.75 29.90 -16.72
N TYR A 438 16.84 29.97 -15.96
CA TYR A 438 16.92 29.36 -14.61
C TYR A 438 17.91 30.15 -13.77
N ASP A 439 17.41 31.21 -13.14
CA ASP A 439 17.92 31.72 -11.87
C ASP A 439 16.82 32.58 -11.23
N ARG A 440 16.19 32.04 -10.18
CA ARG A 440 15.51 32.71 -9.06
C ARG A 440 14.54 31.73 -8.38
N VAL A 441 15.07 30.92 -7.45
CA VAL A 441 14.41 30.69 -6.15
C VAL A 441 15.53 30.52 -5.12
N PHE A 442 15.88 31.64 -4.49
CA PHE A 442 16.31 31.65 -3.08
C PHE A 442 15.07 31.76 -2.22
#